data_AF-A0A9D2QUL3-F1
#
_entry.id   AF-A0A9D2QUL3-F1
#
_cell.length_a   1.000
_cell.length_b   1.000
_cell.length_c   1.000
_cell.angle_alpha   90.00
_cell.angle_beta   90.00
_cell.angle_gamma   90.00
#
_symmetry.space_group_name_H-M   'P 1'
#
loop_
_entity.id
_entity.type
_entity.pdbx_description
1 polymer ?
#
loop_
_entity_poly.entity_id
_entity_poly.type
_entity_poly.pdbx_seq_one_letter_code
_entity_poly.pdbx_strand_id
1 'polypeptide(L)'
;MKYTDTNNRIALKLLGSAYVPCPDGTVIYESCYQCNGMFGGLDIYDLVADWNRSYLYVDILGKPKKDDYPSSSQGERYYSNNLKWYEFKCRRLQDFINEKPDSYMAATYGDDWKRQIGIDLVHEKRSNKSLRFPIKICRNRPDSYDKIRPSTIDPHQGR
;
A
#
# COMPACT_ATOMS: atom_id res chain seq x y z
N MET A 1 -3.16 -16.97 7.75
CA MET A 1 -3.16 -17.82 6.53
C MET A 1 -2.57 -16.97 5.42
N LYS A 2 -1.51 -17.48 4.78
CA LYS A 2 -0.23 -16.77 4.59
C LYS A 2 0.33 -16.89 3.17
N TYR A 3 -0.20 -16.23 2.15
CA TYR A 3 0.16 -16.71 0.82
C TYR A 3 0.12 -15.65 -0.29
N THR A 4 1.10 -15.71 -1.19
CA THR A 4 1.37 -14.79 -2.32
C THR A 4 1.74 -15.56 -3.60
N ASP A 5 1.20 -16.77 -3.77
CA ASP A 5 1.05 -17.38 -5.08
C ASP A 5 -0.26 -16.89 -5.74
N THR A 6 -0.46 -17.24 -7.01
CA THR A 6 -1.63 -16.87 -7.83
C THR A 6 -2.98 -17.06 -7.11
N ASN A 7 -3.05 -17.98 -6.13
CA ASN A 7 -4.27 -18.35 -5.42
C ASN A 7 -4.28 -17.97 -3.94
N ASN A 8 -3.24 -17.26 -3.45
CA ASN A 8 -2.96 -17.12 -2.03
C ASN A 8 -3.01 -18.48 -1.30
N ARG A 9 -2.19 -19.46 -1.72
CA ARG A 9 -1.96 -20.76 -1.05
C ARG A 9 -0.52 -21.10 -0.67
N ILE A 10 0.49 -20.42 -1.20
CA ILE A 10 1.92 -20.59 -0.84
C ILE A 10 2.58 -19.21 -0.73
N ALA A 11 3.50 -19.02 0.22
CA ALA A 11 4.30 -17.80 0.33
C ALA A 11 5.36 -17.74 -0.77
N LEU A 12 5.64 -16.55 -1.31
CA LEU A 12 6.79 -16.34 -2.17
C LEU A 12 8.09 -16.60 -1.42
N LYS A 13 9.02 -17.27 -2.10
CA LYS A 13 10.37 -17.51 -1.59
C LYS A 13 11.21 -16.24 -1.76
N LEU A 14 11.96 -15.89 -0.72
CA LEU A 14 13.04 -14.91 -0.84
C LEU A 14 14.02 -15.36 -1.93
N LEU A 15 14.53 -14.40 -2.71
CA LEU A 15 15.40 -14.64 -3.88
C LEU A 15 14.73 -15.47 -5.00
N GLY A 16 13.44 -15.81 -4.86
CA GLY A 16 12.65 -16.43 -5.91
C GLY A 16 12.05 -15.40 -6.87
N SER A 17 11.49 -15.87 -7.97
CA SER A 17 10.78 -15.01 -8.90
C SER A 17 9.36 -14.69 -8.44
N ALA A 18 8.85 -13.53 -8.86
CA ALA A 18 7.48 -13.11 -8.64
C ALA A 18 6.94 -12.34 -9.85
N TYR A 19 5.61 -12.29 -9.97
CA TYR A 19 4.90 -11.55 -11.00
C TYR A 19 3.86 -10.65 -10.37
N VAL A 20 3.71 -9.43 -10.86
CA VAL A 20 2.65 -8.50 -10.47
C VAL A 20 1.83 -8.18 -11.71
N PRO A 21 0.58 -8.69 -11.83
CA PRO A 21 -0.32 -8.20 -12.86
C PRO A 21 -0.76 -6.77 -12.54
N CYS A 22 -0.84 -5.94 -13.56
CA CYS A 22 -1.29 -4.55 -13.48
C CYS A 22 -2.72 -4.42 -14.02
N PRO A 23 -3.50 -3.42 -13.57
CA PRO A 23 -4.85 -3.16 -14.06
C PRO A 23 -4.96 -2.89 -15.57
N ASP A 24 -3.88 -2.39 -16.19
CA ASP A 24 -3.80 -2.11 -17.63
C ASP A 24 -3.53 -3.36 -18.49
N GLY A 25 -3.44 -4.55 -17.86
CA GLY A 25 -3.16 -5.82 -18.52
C GLY A 25 -1.67 -6.15 -18.65
N THR A 26 -0.77 -5.25 -18.25
CA THR A 26 0.67 -5.56 -18.20
C THR A 26 1.00 -6.48 -17.02
N VAL A 27 2.19 -7.10 -17.06
CA VAL A 27 2.69 -7.93 -15.96
C VAL A 27 4.16 -7.60 -15.70
N ILE A 28 4.44 -7.15 -14.49
CA ILE A 28 5.80 -6.90 -14.00
C ILE A 28 6.39 -8.23 -13.55
N TYR A 29 7.64 -8.48 -13.93
CA TYR A 29 8.42 -9.63 -13.50
C TYR A 29 9.55 -9.20 -12.58
N GLU A 30 9.66 -9.87 -11.44
CA GLU A 30 10.78 -9.76 -10.51
C GLU A 30 11.52 -11.09 -10.47
N SER A 31 12.82 -11.09 -10.78
CA SER A 31 13.63 -12.31 -10.79
C SER A 31 14.18 -12.65 -9.41
N CYS A 32 14.31 -11.67 -8.52
CA CYS A 32 14.89 -11.80 -7.20
C CYS A 32 14.05 -11.05 -6.17
N TYR A 33 13.00 -11.71 -5.67
CA TYR A 33 12.07 -11.13 -4.73
C TYR A 33 12.71 -10.91 -3.35
N GLN A 34 12.77 -9.64 -2.92
CA GLN A 34 13.44 -9.20 -1.67
C GLN A 34 12.49 -8.75 -0.55
N CYS A 35 11.17 -8.86 -0.74
CA CYS A 35 10.16 -8.47 0.25
C CYS A 35 10.12 -6.97 0.65
N ASN A 36 10.79 -6.09 -0.10
CA ASN A 36 10.82 -4.65 0.14
C ASN A 36 9.73 -3.87 -0.63
N GLY A 37 8.95 -4.54 -1.49
CA GLY A 37 7.93 -3.92 -2.34
C GLY A 37 8.42 -3.50 -3.72
N MET A 38 9.69 -3.78 -4.06
CA MET A 38 10.22 -3.54 -5.41
C MET A 38 9.95 -4.75 -6.31
N PHE A 39 9.45 -4.49 -7.51
CA PHE A 39 9.26 -5.50 -8.56
C PHE A 39 9.67 -4.91 -9.90
N GLY A 40 10.62 -5.53 -10.59
CA GLY A 40 11.06 -5.08 -11.92
C GLY A 40 11.54 -3.62 -11.94
N GLY A 41 12.11 -3.15 -10.83
CA GLY A 41 12.55 -1.75 -10.65
C GLY A 41 11.45 -0.75 -10.26
N LEU A 42 10.20 -1.19 -10.11
CA LEU A 42 9.06 -0.35 -9.72
C LEU A 42 8.65 -0.61 -8.27
N ASP A 43 8.24 0.44 -7.56
CA ASP A 43 7.69 0.34 -6.21
C ASP A 43 6.20 0.02 -6.26
N ILE A 44 5.79 -1.13 -5.72
CA ILE A 44 4.39 -1.56 -5.74
C ILE A 44 3.46 -0.63 -4.96
N TYR A 45 3.97 0.06 -3.95
CA TYR A 45 3.19 1.01 -3.17
C TYR A 45 3.01 2.33 -3.94
N ASP A 46 3.99 2.74 -4.74
CA ASP A 46 3.80 3.86 -5.68
C ASP A 46 2.71 3.51 -6.70
N LEU A 47 2.82 2.32 -7.30
CA LEU A 47 1.87 1.85 -8.30
C LEU A 47 0.44 1.75 -7.76
N VAL A 48 0.24 1.23 -6.55
CA VAL A 48 -1.11 1.12 -5.99
C VAL A 48 -1.74 2.50 -5.73
N ALA A 49 -0.93 3.50 -5.38
CA ALA A 49 -1.42 4.88 -5.23
C ALA A 49 -1.90 5.41 -6.60
N ASP A 50 -1.08 5.26 -7.64
CA ASP A 50 -1.39 5.74 -9.00
C ASP A 50 -2.60 4.99 -9.60
N TRP A 51 -2.67 3.67 -9.46
CA TRP A 51 -3.79 2.86 -9.96
C TRP A 51 -5.14 3.31 -9.38
N ASN A 52 -5.14 3.72 -8.11
CA ASN A 52 -6.39 4.04 -7.40
C ASN A 52 -6.69 5.54 -7.34
N ARG A 53 -5.79 6.44 -7.76
CA ARG A 53 -5.90 7.90 -7.55
C ARG A 53 -7.29 8.48 -7.80
N SER A 54 -7.93 8.13 -8.91
CA SER A 54 -9.26 8.63 -9.30
C SER A 54 -10.44 8.08 -8.47
N TYR A 55 -10.20 7.08 -7.63
CA TYR A 55 -11.18 6.45 -6.74
C TYR A 55 -10.94 6.81 -5.27
N LEU A 56 -9.89 7.58 -4.97
CA LEU A 56 -9.54 7.93 -3.60
C LEU A 56 -10.31 9.17 -3.12
N TYR A 57 -10.58 9.19 -1.82
CA TYR A 57 -11.07 10.33 -1.06
C TYR A 57 -10.43 10.27 0.33
N VAL A 58 -10.27 11.41 0.99
CA VAL A 58 -9.48 11.52 2.22
C VAL A 58 -10.00 10.62 3.36
N ASP A 59 -11.32 10.45 3.48
CA ASP A 59 -11.96 9.65 4.53
C ASP A 59 -11.69 8.13 4.42
N ILE A 60 -10.98 7.69 3.38
CA ILE A 60 -10.42 6.33 3.33
C ILE A 60 -9.45 6.09 4.50
N LEU A 61 -8.77 7.13 4.97
CA LEU A 61 -7.87 7.09 6.12
C LEU A 61 -8.65 7.01 7.43
N GLY A 62 -8.15 6.23 8.38
CA GLY A 62 -8.76 5.99 9.68
C GLY A 62 -8.44 7.11 10.65
N LYS A 63 -9.43 7.98 10.93
CA LYS A 63 -9.29 8.98 11.99
C LYS A 63 -9.09 8.30 13.36
N PRO A 64 -8.03 8.63 14.12
CA PRO A 64 -7.86 8.16 15.48
C PRO A 64 -9.07 8.52 16.35
N LYS A 65 -9.60 7.56 17.11
CA LYS A 65 -10.71 7.81 18.04
C LYS A 65 -10.14 8.03 19.43
N LYS A 66 -10.66 9.03 20.15
CA LYS A 66 -10.18 9.37 21.49
C LYS A 66 -10.31 8.20 22.46
N ASP A 67 -11.38 7.41 22.33
CA ASP A 67 -11.71 6.27 23.17
C ASP A 67 -10.70 5.10 23.04
N ASP A 68 -9.90 5.08 21.97
CA ASP A 68 -8.84 4.06 21.78
C ASP A 68 -7.60 4.34 22.65
N TYR A 69 -7.57 5.46 23.40
CA TYR A 69 -6.41 5.92 24.16
C TYR A 69 -6.73 6.07 25.65
N PRO A 70 -5.80 5.73 26.56
CA PRO A 70 -5.99 5.97 28.00
C PRO A 70 -6.15 7.45 28.34
N SER A 71 -6.93 7.77 29.39
CA SER A 71 -7.11 9.14 29.91
C SER A 71 -5.90 9.70 30.68
N SER A 72 -4.82 8.92 30.80
CA SER A 72 -3.54 9.40 31.35
C SER A 72 -2.91 10.50 30.49
N SER A 73 -2.06 11.33 31.07
CA SER A 73 -1.27 12.35 30.34
C SER A 73 -0.47 11.75 29.17
N GLN A 74 0.05 10.53 29.34
CA GLN A 74 0.75 9.82 28.28
C GLN A 74 -0.19 9.39 27.15
N GLY A 75 -1.41 8.95 27.47
CA GLY A 75 -2.44 8.62 26.49
C GLY A 75 -2.95 9.86 25.73
N GLU A 76 -3.10 11.00 26.41
CA GLU A 76 -3.38 12.30 25.76
C GLU A 76 -2.30 12.70 24.76
N ARG A 77 -1.02 12.53 25.14
CA ARG A 77 0.11 12.80 24.26
C ARG A 77 0.11 11.88 23.04
N TYR A 78 -0.16 10.59 23.24
CA TYR A 78 -0.25 9.64 22.12
C TYR A 78 -1.40 9.97 21.17
N TYR A 79 -2.60 10.25 21.69
CA TYR A 79 -3.73 10.66 20.88
C TYR A 79 -3.41 11.93 20.08
N SER A 80 -2.88 12.96 20.74
CA SER A 80 -2.53 14.24 20.10
C SER A 80 -1.51 14.06 18.98
N ASN A 81 -0.48 13.23 19.20
CA ASN A 81 0.53 12.94 18.17
C ASN A 81 -0.08 12.16 16.99
N ASN A 82 -0.90 11.15 17.25
CA ASN A 82 -1.56 10.38 16.20
C ASN A 82 -2.54 11.23 15.40
N LEU A 83 -3.23 12.18 16.03
CA LEU A 83 -4.12 13.11 15.35
C LEU A 83 -3.34 14.04 14.39
N LYS A 84 -2.20 14.59 14.83
CA LYS A 84 -1.32 15.38 13.96
C LYS A 84 -0.79 14.57 12.78
N TRP A 85 -0.41 13.32 13.01
CA TRP A 85 0.02 12.41 11.94
C TRP A 85 -1.12 12.10 10.97
N TYR A 86 -2.33 11.87 11.47
CA TYR A 86 -3.51 11.69 10.64
C TYR A 86 -3.77 12.91 9.75
N GLU A 87 -3.76 14.12 10.32
CA GLU A 87 -3.93 15.37 9.58
C GLU A 87 -2.84 15.57 8.51
N PHE A 88 -1.60 15.18 8.80
CA PHE A 88 -0.51 15.18 7.83
C PHE A 88 -0.78 14.21 6.66
N LYS A 89 -1.20 12.97 6.95
CA LYS A 89 -1.55 11.98 5.93
C LYS A 89 -2.73 12.45 5.06
N CYS A 90 -3.76 13.04 5.67
CA CYS A 90 -4.91 13.59 4.97
C CYS A 90 -4.52 14.68 3.98
N ARG A 91 -3.66 15.63 4.39
CA ARG A 91 -3.16 16.68 3.49
C ARG A 91 -2.35 16.11 2.33
N ARG A 92 -1.44 15.19 2.60
CA ARG A 92 -0.65 14.50 1.57
C ARG A 92 -1.55 13.77 0.56
N LEU A 93 -2.53 13.03 1.04
CA LEU A 93 -3.47 12.31 0.17
C LEU A 93 -4.32 13.29 -0.65
N GLN A 94 -4.81 14.38 -0.02
CA GLN A 94 -5.60 15.39 -0.71
C GLN A 94 -4.81 16.08 -1.82
N ASP A 95 -3.55 16.45 -1.58
CA ASP A 95 -2.68 17.05 -2.59
C ASP A 95 -2.36 16.07 -3.73
N PHE A 96 -2.18 14.79 -3.41
CA PHE A 96 -2.04 13.74 -4.41
C PHE A 96 -3.29 13.59 -5.29
N ILE A 97 -4.49 13.59 -4.69
CA ILE A 97 -5.77 13.55 -5.41
C ILE A 97 -5.94 14.79 -6.29
N ASN A 98 -5.49 15.96 -5.81
CA ASN A 98 -5.54 17.23 -6.53
C ASN A 98 -4.43 17.39 -7.58
N GLU A 99 -3.69 16.31 -7.88
CA GLU A 99 -2.63 16.27 -8.89
C GLU A 99 -1.56 17.38 -8.71
N LYS A 100 -1.18 17.66 -7.47
CA LYS A 100 -0.05 18.56 -7.22
C LYS A 100 1.23 18.00 -7.88
N PRO A 101 2.11 18.87 -8.42
CA PRO A 101 3.33 18.42 -9.08
C PRO A 101 4.23 17.60 -8.16
N ASP A 102 4.91 16.58 -8.71
CA ASP A 102 5.80 15.70 -7.95
C ASP A 102 6.91 16.48 -7.22
N SER A 103 7.42 17.57 -7.81
CA SER A 103 8.41 18.45 -7.17
C SER A 103 7.87 19.14 -5.92
N TYR A 104 6.61 19.57 -5.94
CA TYR A 104 5.92 20.11 -4.78
C TYR A 104 5.71 19.03 -3.71
N MET A 105 5.28 17.84 -4.14
CA MET A 105 5.03 16.72 -3.25
C MET A 105 6.31 16.29 -2.53
N ALA A 106 7.42 16.15 -3.25
CA ALA A 106 8.73 15.81 -2.69
C ALA A 106 9.22 16.87 -1.70
N ALA A 107 9.13 18.16 -2.07
CA ALA A 107 9.56 19.26 -1.20
C ALA A 107 8.71 19.37 0.09
N THR A 108 7.44 18.98 0.03
CA THR A 108 6.50 19.12 1.16
C THR A 108 6.47 17.87 2.05
N TYR A 109 6.57 16.68 1.46
CA TYR A 109 6.28 15.40 2.11
C TYR A 109 7.47 14.42 2.11
N GLY A 110 8.60 14.76 1.48
CA GLY A 110 9.77 13.90 1.31
C GLY A 110 9.75 13.08 0.01
N ASP A 111 10.89 12.58 -0.43
CA ASP A 111 11.02 11.90 -1.73
C ASP A 111 10.21 10.60 -1.82
N ASP A 112 9.94 9.94 -0.70
CA ASP A 112 9.15 8.70 -0.61
C ASP A 112 7.64 8.95 -0.42
N TRP A 113 7.17 10.19 -0.65
CA TRP A 113 5.80 10.60 -0.38
C TRP A 113 4.75 9.66 -1.00
N LYS A 114 4.99 9.18 -2.23
CA LYS A 114 4.04 8.34 -2.97
C LYS A 114 3.99 6.93 -2.37
N ARG A 115 5.15 6.37 -2.02
CA ARG A 115 5.27 5.07 -1.37
C ARG A 115 4.50 5.07 -0.06
N GLN A 116 4.63 6.14 0.70
CA GLN A 116 3.93 6.29 1.96
C GLN A 116 2.40 6.39 1.79
N ILE A 117 1.91 7.02 0.71
CA ILE A 117 0.47 6.96 0.36
C ILE A 117 0.06 5.51 0.10
N GLY A 118 0.79 4.77 -0.74
CA GLY A 118 0.49 3.37 -1.02
C GLY A 118 0.49 2.49 0.24
N ILE A 119 1.46 2.68 1.13
CA ILE A 119 1.54 1.99 2.42
C ILE A 119 0.31 2.30 3.27
N ASP A 120 -0.04 3.58 3.41
CA ASP A 120 -1.23 4.00 4.16
C ASP A 120 -2.48 3.34 3.60
N LEU A 121 -2.68 3.34 2.28
CA LEU A 121 -3.84 2.72 1.63
C LEU A 121 -3.92 1.21 1.91
N VAL A 122 -2.82 0.49 1.74
CA VAL A 122 -2.78 -0.98 1.87
C VAL A 122 -2.93 -1.43 3.32
N HIS A 123 -2.38 -0.68 4.28
CA HIS A 123 -2.30 -1.07 5.69
C HIS A 123 -3.43 -0.50 6.56
N GLU A 124 -3.98 0.67 6.24
CA GLU A 124 -5.19 1.20 6.89
C GLU A 124 -6.30 0.15 6.84
N LYS A 125 -6.94 -0.16 7.98
CA LYS A 125 -8.07 -1.10 8.10
C LYS A 125 -7.91 -2.45 7.38
N ARG A 126 -6.68 -2.90 7.06
CA ARG A 126 -6.39 -4.09 6.22
C ARG A 126 -7.00 -3.99 4.81
N SER A 127 -6.95 -2.80 4.21
CA SER A 127 -7.77 -2.41 3.05
C SER A 127 -7.27 -2.87 1.68
N ASN A 128 -6.15 -3.60 1.55
CA ASN A 128 -5.68 -3.99 0.21
C ASN A 128 -6.83 -4.57 -0.64
N LYS A 129 -7.63 -5.49 -0.07
CA LYS A 129 -8.78 -6.11 -0.76
C LYS A 129 -9.90 -5.12 -1.13
N SER A 130 -10.09 -4.03 -0.40
CA SER A 130 -11.17 -3.05 -0.63
C SER A 130 -10.80 -1.96 -1.64
N LEU A 131 -9.53 -1.84 -2.02
CA LEU A 131 -9.13 -0.94 -3.10
C LEU A 131 -9.77 -1.39 -4.43
N ARG A 132 -10.04 -0.44 -5.31
CA ARG A 132 -10.56 -0.73 -6.66
C ARG A 132 -9.56 -1.57 -7.45
N PHE A 133 -8.29 -1.22 -7.32
CA PHE A 133 -7.14 -1.91 -7.91
C PHE A 133 -6.18 -2.35 -6.82
N PRO A 134 -6.48 -3.48 -6.16
CA PRO A 134 -5.65 -4.02 -5.08
C PRO A 134 -4.29 -4.52 -5.59
N ILE A 135 -3.29 -4.56 -4.71
CA ILE A 135 -2.02 -5.24 -4.99
C ILE A 135 -2.28 -6.74 -5.14
N LYS A 136 -1.73 -7.32 -6.20
CA LYS A 136 -1.76 -8.76 -6.50
C LYS A 136 -0.34 -9.20 -6.82
N ILE A 137 0.10 -10.30 -6.21
CA ILE A 137 1.43 -10.86 -6.42
C ILE A 137 1.27 -12.36 -6.67
N CYS A 138 1.90 -12.83 -7.74
CA CYS A 138 1.77 -14.19 -8.24
C CYS A 138 3.14 -14.87 -8.31
N ARG A 139 3.14 -16.20 -8.15
CA ARG A 139 4.33 -17.03 -8.36
C ARG A 139 4.60 -17.31 -9.84
N ASN A 140 3.52 -17.53 -10.60
CA ASN A 140 3.56 -17.75 -12.03
C ASN A 140 2.95 -16.55 -12.76
N ARG A 141 3.36 -16.32 -14.01
CA ARG A 141 2.77 -15.27 -14.86
C ARG A 141 1.25 -15.51 -14.98
N PRO A 142 0.40 -14.58 -14.52
CA PRO A 142 -1.05 -14.71 -14.66
C PRO A 142 -1.51 -14.26 -16.05
N ASP A 143 -2.64 -14.79 -16.51
CA ASP A 143 -3.24 -14.43 -17.80
C ASP A 143 -4.05 -13.12 -17.75
N SER A 144 -4.53 -12.72 -16.56
CA SER A 144 -5.43 -11.56 -16.41
C SER A 144 -5.40 -11.04 -14.98
N TYR A 145 -5.36 -9.72 -14.81
CA TYR A 145 -5.47 -9.09 -13.51
C TYR A 145 -6.77 -9.44 -12.78
N ASP A 146 -7.92 -9.39 -13.46
CA ASP A 146 -9.25 -9.52 -12.85
C ASP A 146 -9.53 -10.90 -12.28
N LYS A 147 -8.90 -11.94 -12.83
CA LYS A 147 -9.07 -13.34 -12.38
C LYS A 147 -8.26 -13.67 -11.12
N ILE A 148 -7.35 -12.79 -10.72
CA ILE A 148 -6.46 -13.00 -9.57
C ILE A 148 -7.03 -12.34 -8.32
N ARG A 149 -6.89 -13.03 -7.19
CA ARG A 149 -7.34 -12.51 -5.88
C ARG A 149 -6.36 -11.45 -5.35
N PRO A 150 -6.84 -10.45 -4.60
CA PRO A 150 -5.98 -9.51 -3.88
C PRO A 150 -4.97 -10.24 -2.98
N SER A 151 -3.72 -9.79 -2.94
CA SER A 151 -2.72 -10.29 -2.00
C SER A 151 -3.13 -9.97 -0.57
N THR A 152 -2.78 -10.85 0.37
CA THR A 152 -2.98 -10.63 1.81
C THR A 152 -1.65 -10.37 2.50
N ILE A 153 -1.62 -9.48 3.50
CA ILE A 153 -0.43 -9.19 4.33
C ILE A 153 -0.02 -10.45 5.11
N ASP A 154 1.28 -10.79 5.12
CA ASP A 154 1.85 -11.87 5.93
C ASP A 154 3.09 -11.41 6.72
N PRO A 155 3.10 -11.50 8.07
CA PRO A 155 4.27 -11.18 8.89
C PRO A 155 5.47 -12.14 8.71
N HIS A 156 5.35 -13.19 7.90
CA HIS A 156 6.44 -14.14 7.59
C HIS A 156 6.85 -14.18 6.11
N GLN A 157 6.47 -13.17 5.32
CA GLN A 157 6.85 -13.05 3.91
C GLN A 157 8.38 -13.07 3.74
N GLY A 158 8.91 -13.87 2.81
CA GLY A 158 10.35 -14.01 2.57
C GLY A 158 11.09 -14.98 3.49
N ARG A 159 10.39 -15.86 4.21
CA ARG A 159 10.99 -17.00 4.93
C ARG A 159 10.93 -18.29 4.14
#